data_AF-A0A0U3PAJ5-F1
#
_entry.id   AF-A0A0U3PAJ5-F1
#
_cell.length_a   1.000
_cell.length_b   1.000
_cell.length_c   1.000
_cell.angle_alpha   90.00
_cell.angle_beta   90.00
_cell.angle_gamma   90.00
#
_symmetry.space_group_name_H-M   'P 1'
#
loop_
_entity.id
_entity.type
_entity.pdbx_description
1 polymer ?
#
loop_
_entity_poly.entity_id
_entity_poly.type
_entity_poly.pdbx_seq_one_letter_code
_entity_poly.pdbx_strand_id
1 'polypeptide(L)'
;MVVRIMGEGQVRLADSHLTELNTLDDELLREMQNGDGPGFRATLQALLSKVRELGTPLPDDSLEPSELILPSPDATLEEVRELLSDDGLIPG
;
A
#
# COMPACT_ATOMS: atom_id res chain seq x y z
N MET A 1 -5.99 6.48 -10.72
CA MET A 1 -6.71 5.86 -9.59
C MET A 1 -6.67 6.65 -8.26
N VAL A 2 -7.57 6.35 -7.32
CA VAL A 2 -7.52 6.83 -5.92
C VAL A 2 -7.08 5.71 -4.97
N VAL A 3 -6.05 6.00 -4.16
CA VAL A 3 -5.47 5.10 -3.16
C VAL A 3 -5.75 5.65 -1.77
N ARG A 4 -6.28 4.84 -0.86
CA ARG A 4 -6.47 5.19 0.54
C ARG A 4 -5.38 4.57 1.39
N ILE A 5 -4.70 5.38 2.19
CA ILE A 5 -3.80 4.88 3.25
C ILE A 5 -4.55 4.99 4.57
N MET A 6 -4.72 3.87 5.27
CA MET A 6 -5.44 3.84 6.54
C MET A 6 -4.77 4.73 7.58
N GLY A 7 -5.51 5.71 8.11
CA GLY A 7 -5.01 6.68 9.09
C GLY A 7 -4.37 7.93 8.50
N GLU A 8 -4.15 8.01 7.17
CA GLU A 8 -3.54 9.17 6.50
C GLU A 8 -4.47 9.86 5.49
N GLY A 9 -5.44 9.15 4.93
CA GLY A 9 -6.41 9.72 3.98
C GLY A 9 -6.24 9.18 2.56
N GLN A 10 -6.49 10.03 1.56
CA GLN A 10 -6.53 9.62 0.15
C GLN A 10 -5.43 10.29 -0.66
N VAL A 11 -4.87 9.53 -1.60
CA VAL A 11 -3.83 9.96 -2.52
C VAL A 11 -4.29 9.62 -3.94
N ARG A 12 -4.17 10.59 -4.85
CA ARG A 12 -4.45 10.38 -6.27
C ARG A 12 -3.16 9.98 -6.98
N LEU A 13 -3.19 8.82 -7.64
CA LEU A 13 -2.06 8.27 -8.39
C LEU A 13 -2.44 8.09 -9.86
N ALA A 14 -1.48 8.32 -10.75
CA ALA A 14 -1.64 7.94 -12.14
C ALA A 14 -1.47 6.42 -12.29
N ASP A 15 -2.32 5.80 -13.11
CA ASP A 15 -2.35 4.36 -13.33
C ASP A 15 -1.02 3.82 -13.89
N SER A 16 -0.23 4.67 -14.55
CA SER A 16 1.13 4.34 -15.01
C SER A 16 2.11 4.02 -13.87
N HIS A 17 1.82 4.42 -12.64
CA HIS A 17 2.65 4.13 -11.47
C HIS A 17 2.35 2.77 -10.83
N LEU A 18 1.25 2.11 -11.21
CA LEU A 18 0.88 0.80 -10.68
C LEU A 18 1.98 -0.24 -10.89
N THR A 19 2.66 -0.23 -12.03
CA THR A 19 3.73 -1.20 -12.31
C THR A 19 4.90 -1.10 -11.32
N GLU A 20 5.26 0.12 -10.88
CA GLU A 20 6.33 0.31 -9.90
C GLU A 20 5.87 -0.11 -8.50
N LEU A 21 4.60 0.15 -8.16
CA LEU A 21 4.01 -0.24 -6.89
C LEU A 21 3.80 -1.77 -6.78
N ASN A 22 3.40 -2.45 -7.85
CA ASN A 22 3.26 -3.91 -7.91
C ASN A 22 4.58 -4.62 -7.57
N THR A 23 5.72 -4.06 -8.01
CA THR A 23 7.02 -4.65 -7.66
C THR A 23 7.28 -4.64 -6.16
N LEU A 24 6.89 -3.58 -5.46
CA LEU A 24 7.02 -3.48 -4.00
C LEU A 24 5.97 -4.32 -3.27
N ASP A 25 4.78 -4.48 -3.86
CA ASP A 25 3.72 -5.33 -3.32
C ASP A 25 4.08 -6.82 -3.40
N ASP A 26 4.63 -7.28 -4.53
CA ASP A 26 5.19 -8.63 -4.69
C ASP A 26 6.29 -8.92 -3.63
N GLU A 27 7.17 -7.94 -3.40
CA GLU A 27 8.20 -8.05 -2.37
C GLU A 27 7.56 -8.13 -0.97
N LEU A 28 6.58 -7.28 -0.68
CA LEU A 28 5.87 -7.26 0.60
C LEU A 28 5.21 -8.62 0.89
N LEU A 29 4.51 -9.16 -0.11
CA LEU A 29 3.88 -10.48 -0.05
C LEU A 29 4.91 -11.58 0.21
N ARG A 30 6.11 -11.49 -0.40
CA ARG A 30 7.18 -12.46 -0.18
C ARG A 30 7.76 -12.39 1.24
N GLU A 31 8.03 -11.19 1.74
CA GLU A 31 8.51 -11.00 3.12
C GLU A 31 7.50 -11.49 4.15
N MET A 32 6.20 -11.29 3.89
CA MET A 32 5.12 -11.85 4.71
C MET A 32 5.07 -13.37 4.71
N GLN A 33 5.20 -13.99 3.54
CA GLN A 33 5.23 -15.45 3.41
C GLN A 33 6.44 -16.07 4.11
N ASN A 34 7.59 -15.40 4.06
CA ASN A 34 8.81 -15.81 4.76
C ASN A 34 8.74 -15.56 6.28
N GLY A 35 7.79 -14.74 6.74
CA GLY A 35 7.67 -14.33 8.14
C GLY A 35 8.77 -13.35 8.58
N ASP A 36 9.39 -12.64 7.63
CA ASP A 36 10.40 -11.62 7.93
C ASP A 36 9.73 -10.32 8.37
N GLY A 37 9.44 -10.19 9.65
CA GLY A 37 8.82 -8.98 10.22
C GLY A 37 9.62 -7.69 9.94
N PRO A 38 10.95 -7.66 10.17
CA PRO A 38 11.79 -6.52 9.79
C PRO A 38 11.76 -6.19 8.29
N GLY A 39 11.89 -7.18 7.42
CA GLY A 39 11.83 -7.04 5.96
C GLY A 39 10.49 -6.49 5.52
N PHE A 40 9.40 -7.12 5.97
CA PHE A 40 8.02 -6.67 5.76
C PHE A 40 7.84 -5.19 6.13
N ARG A 41 8.30 -4.78 7.32
CA ARG A 41 8.15 -3.39 7.76
C ARG A 41 8.94 -2.42 6.88
N ALA A 42 10.14 -2.80 6.44
CA ALA A 42 10.93 -1.99 5.53
C ALA A 42 10.24 -1.84 4.16
N THR A 43 9.73 -2.94 3.59
CA THR A 43 9.05 -2.93 2.30
C THR A 43 7.71 -2.19 2.37
N LEU A 44 6.93 -2.34 3.45
CA LEU A 44 5.69 -1.57 3.65
C LEU A 44 5.97 -0.07 3.66
N GLN A 45 6.98 0.36 4.41
CA GLN A 45 7.37 1.77 4.47
C GLN A 45 7.86 2.29 3.10
N ALA A 46 8.56 1.45 2.33
CA ALA A 46 8.98 1.78 0.97
C ALA A 46 7.77 1.94 0.02
N LEU A 47 6.81 1.02 0.09
CA LEU A 47 5.56 1.07 -0.69
C LEU A 47 4.77 2.35 -0.39
N LEU A 48 4.52 2.62 0.89
CA LEU A 48 3.79 3.84 1.31
C LEU A 48 4.55 5.12 0.92
N SER A 49 5.87 5.13 1.06
CA SER A 49 6.69 6.27 0.64
C SER A 49 6.58 6.51 -0.86
N LYS A 50 6.63 5.47 -1.69
CA LYS A 50 6.44 5.59 -3.14
C LYS A 50 5.06 6.12 -3.51
N VAL A 51 4.01 5.67 -2.82
CA VAL A 51 2.65 6.20 -3.02
C VAL A 51 2.59 7.71 -2.71
N ARG A 52 3.25 8.14 -1.63
CA ARG A 52 3.33 9.57 -1.26
C ARG A 52 4.19 10.38 -2.25
N GLU A 53 5.27 9.81 -2.78
CA GLU A 53 6.17 10.47 -3.73
C GLU A 53 5.57 10.61 -5.13
N LEU A 54 4.92 9.56 -5.62
CA LEU A 54 4.34 9.51 -6.97
C LEU A 54 2.92 10.09 -7.02
N GLY A 55 2.25 10.11 -5.87
CA GLY A 55 0.86 10.52 -5.73
C GLY A 55 0.70 11.98 -5.31
N THR A 56 -0.50 12.51 -5.53
CA THR A 56 -0.91 13.82 -5.01
C THR A 56 -1.89 13.61 -3.86
N PRO A 57 -1.60 14.08 -2.64
CA PRO A 57 -2.54 13.97 -1.53
C PRO A 57 -3.83 14.72 -1.84
N LEU A 58 -4.96 14.09 -1.52
CA LEU A 58 -6.28 14.71 -1.57
C LEU A 58 -6.59 15.39 -0.23
N PRO A 59 -7.51 16.37 -0.19
CA PRO A 59 -7.97 16.98 1.06
C PRO A 59 -8.50 15.94 2.05
N ASP A 60 -8.33 16.17 3.35
CA ASP A 60 -8.80 15.26 4.40
C ASP A 60 -10.32 15.05 4.38
N ASP A 61 -11.07 16.03 3.87
CA ASP A 61 -12.53 15.99 3.70
C ASP A 61 -12.96 15.25 2.43
N SER A 62 -12.00 14.79 1.61
CA SER A 62 -12.25 14.07 0.37
C SER A 62 -12.76 12.65 0.65
N LEU A 63 -13.93 12.31 0.11
CA LEU A 63 -14.57 11.01 0.26
C LEU A 63 -14.76 10.34 -1.12
N GLU A 64 -13.69 10.31 -1.91
CA GLU A 64 -13.73 9.68 -3.22
C GLU A 64 -13.77 8.14 -3.06
N PRO A 65 -14.44 7.40 -3.96
CA PRO A 65 -14.32 5.95 -3.98
C PRO A 65 -12.85 5.56 -4.17
N SER A 66 -12.32 4.75 -3.25
CA SER A 66 -10.92 4.31 -3.28
C SER A 66 -10.85 2.98 -4.02
N GLU A 67 -10.02 2.93 -5.07
CA GLU A 67 -9.79 1.72 -5.86
C GLU A 67 -8.80 0.78 -5.16
N LEU A 68 -7.90 1.35 -4.35
CA LEU A 68 -6.90 0.64 -3.58
C LEU A 68 -6.92 1.11 -2.13
N ILE A 69 -6.78 0.17 -1.19
CA ILE A 69 -6.69 0.47 0.25
C ILE A 69 -5.39 -0.15 0.77
N LEU A 70 -4.50 0.71 1.26
CA LEU A 70 -3.23 0.34 1.85
C LEU A 70 -3.32 0.42 3.38
N PRO A 71 -2.64 -0.49 4.10
CA PRO A 71 -2.63 -0.49 5.55
C PRO A 71 -1.89 0.72 6.11
N SER A 72 -2.05 0.95 7.41
CA SER A 72 -1.33 1.98 8.15
C SER A 72 0.18 1.72 8.12
N PRO A 73 1.04 2.76 8.14
CA PRO A 73 2.50 2.60 8.30
C PRO A 73 2.91 1.86 9.58
N ASP A 74 2.04 1.88 10.60
CA ASP A 74 2.25 1.22 11.88
C ASP A 74 1.60 -0.18 11.94
N ALA A 75 0.95 -0.62 10.86
CA ALA A 75 0.27 -1.91 10.82
C ALA A 75 1.24 -3.07 11.07
N THR A 76 0.78 -4.05 11.82
CA THR A 76 1.53 -5.28 12.07
C THR A 76 1.44 -6.24 10.88
N LEU A 77 2.40 -7.17 10.77
CA LEU A 77 2.38 -8.21 9.75
C LEU A 77 1.07 -9.01 9.79
N GLU A 78 0.55 -9.31 10.98
CA GLU A 78 -0.72 -10.01 11.17
C GLU A 78 -1.90 -9.20 10.63
N GLU A 79 -2.00 -7.91 10.96
CA GLU A 79 -3.07 -7.04 10.45
C GLU A 79 -3.03 -6.90 8.92
N VAL A 80 -1.83 -6.72 8.35
CA VAL A 80 -1.70 -6.61 6.89
C VAL A 80 -2.02 -7.95 6.22
N ARG A 81 -1.73 -9.08 6.86
CA ARG A 81 -2.11 -10.40 6.38
C ARG A 81 -3.62 -10.62 6.35
N GLU A 82 -4.38 -9.99 7.23
CA GLU A 82 -5.84 -10.03 7.17
C GLU A 82 -6.42 -9.13 6.06
N LEU A 83 -5.67 -8.11 5.63
CA LEU A 83 -6.07 -7.20 4.55
C LEU A 83 -5.64 -7.70 3.16
N LEU A 84 -4.54 -8.46 3.09
CA LEU A 84 -3.97 -8.98 1.86
C LEU A 84 -4.82 -10.12 1.27
N SER A 85 -4.97 -10.12 -0.05
CA SER A 85 -5.43 -11.30 -0.80
C SER A 85 -4.23 -12.11 -1.32
N ASP A 86 -4.48 -13.28 -1.92
CA ASP A 86 -3.42 -14.13 -2.52
C ASP A 86 -2.61 -13.38 -3.61
N ASP A 87 -3.22 -12.34 -4.21
CA ASP A 87 -2.64 -11.49 -5.26
C ASP A 87 -1.86 -10.28 -4.72
N GLY A 88 -1.83 -10.04 -3.41
CA GLY A 88 -1.20 -8.85 -2.82
C GLY A 88 -2.19 -7.77 -2.34
N LEU A 89 -1.69 -6.56 -2.09
CA LEU A 89 -2.52 -5.38 -1.79
C LEU A 89 -3.00 -4.72 -3.09
N ILE A 90 -2.22 -4.78 -4.15
CA ILE A 90 -2.48 -4.05 -5.38
C ILE A 90 -3.01 -5.01 -6.44
N PRO A 91 -4.22 -4.78 -6.97
CA PRO A 91 -4.77 -5.63 -8.01
C PRO A 91 -3.91 -5.53 -9.29
N GLY A 92 -3.46 -6.69 -9.79
CA GLY A 92 -2.63 -6.83 -10.99
C GLY A 92 -3.26 -6.31 -12.29
#